data_AF-A0A3R9PUI6-F1
#
_entry.id   AF-A0A3R9PUI6-F1
#
_cell.length_a   1.000
_cell.length_b   1.000
_cell.length_c   1.000
_cell.angle_alpha   90.00
_cell.angle_beta   90.00
_cell.angle_gamma   90.00
#
_symmetry.space_group_name_H-M   'P 1'
#
loop_
_entity.id
_entity.type
_entity.pdbx_description
1 polymer ?
#
loop_
_entity_poly.entity_id
_entity_poly.type
_entity_poly.pdbx_seq_one_letter_code
_entity_poly.pdbx_strand_id
1 'polypeptide(L)'
;MKPIAISAVSWGANRLDIFGLGTNNSMFHKAWANAWYPSASGWEAIGGVFNSAPAAVCWGPNRIDLFGLGTDNQMYHKAWNVNAWSPSQTGWTAFGGVFNSRPAVVSWGPNRIDLFGLGTDNQMYHKYWNGSAWGPSITGWEALGGVFNTPPTVVSWGPNRLDIFGLGTDNQMYHKAWNGSSWYPSVTGWEALGGVFDSPAAAVCWGPNRIDLFGLGTDNQMYHKAWNVNIWSPPGTGWTPFGGTFDSPPAVVAWGPNRLDLFGLGTDDQMYHKAWNGSAWLPSITGWEALGGVFHSAPAVVSWGANRLDLFGLGTDNQMYHKAWNGSAWLPSPTAWEALGGIFDLAPVGDSRNLSLSEQFQVESEWCWSATTCSITKYYDPASPWTQCTLVNKAYNQTTCCANGSSSACNQPWYPDQALTITGHLSSTTGRAESLAEVMREINASHPISIAIYWYGGGGHNPAIDGYDVTSPSYPTIDIQDPIYGHSTQDFGTFPHSYNGGANWGNSYLTH
;
A
#
# COMPACT_ATOMS: atom_id res chain seq x y z
N MET A 1 1.95 -8.13 1.67
CA MET A 1 0.73 -7.32 1.71
C MET A 1 0.09 -7.26 0.34
N LYS A 2 -1.15 -7.75 0.23
CA LYS A 2 -2.00 -7.67 -0.95
C LYS A 2 -2.49 -6.23 -1.17
N PRO A 3 -2.51 -5.75 -2.42
CA PRO A 3 -2.78 -4.35 -2.71
C PRO A 3 -4.28 -4.07 -2.79
N ILE A 4 -4.62 -2.77 -2.73
CA ILE A 4 -5.96 -2.28 -3.06
C ILE A 4 -6.12 -2.32 -4.58
N ALA A 5 -7.21 -2.92 -5.07
CA ALA A 5 -7.48 -3.04 -6.51
C ALA A 5 -8.86 -2.50 -6.92
N ILE A 6 -9.75 -2.29 -5.96
CA ILE A 6 -11.17 -2.05 -6.20
C ILE A 6 -11.56 -0.72 -5.55
N SER A 7 -12.40 0.06 -6.24
CA SER A 7 -13.09 1.21 -5.66
C SER A 7 -14.59 0.97 -5.69
N ALA A 8 -15.27 1.26 -4.59
CA ALA A 8 -16.71 1.11 -4.45
C ALA A 8 -17.30 2.39 -3.85
N VAL A 9 -18.37 2.92 -4.45
CA VAL A 9 -19.06 4.14 -3.99
C VAL A 9 -20.56 4.00 -4.06
N SER A 10 -21.26 4.80 -3.27
CA SER A 10 -22.70 4.96 -3.34
C SER A 10 -23.06 6.43 -3.31
N TRP A 11 -24.09 6.79 -4.08
CA TRP A 11 -24.70 8.11 -4.08
C TRP A 11 -26.18 8.10 -3.69
N GLY A 12 -26.70 6.96 -3.24
CA GLY A 12 -28.12 6.82 -2.88
C GLY A 12 -28.52 5.43 -2.45
N ALA A 13 -29.71 5.34 -1.83
CA ALA A 13 -30.26 4.06 -1.39
C ALA A 13 -30.41 3.08 -2.56
N ASN A 14 -30.03 1.83 -2.31
CA ASN A 14 -30.08 0.74 -3.29
C ASN A 14 -29.28 1.04 -4.57
N ARG A 15 -28.21 1.84 -4.43
CA ARG A 15 -27.31 2.18 -5.51
C ARG A 15 -25.87 2.09 -5.03
N LEU A 16 -25.06 1.31 -5.75
CA LEU A 16 -23.62 1.36 -5.66
C LEU A 16 -22.99 1.18 -7.03
N ASP A 17 -21.73 1.59 -7.13
CA ASP A 17 -20.91 1.55 -8.33
C ASP A 17 -19.52 1.03 -7.92
N ILE A 18 -18.99 0.09 -8.70
CA ILE A 18 -17.72 -0.60 -8.46
C ILE A 18 -16.82 -0.50 -9.69
N PHE A 19 -15.53 -0.30 -9.43
CA PHE A 19 -14.50 -0.05 -10.43
C PHE A 19 -13.28 -0.95 -10.20
N GLY A 20 -12.69 -1.42 -11.29
CA GLY A 20 -11.46 -2.21 -11.28
C GLY A 20 -10.78 -2.22 -12.65
N LEU A 21 -9.52 -2.64 -12.70
CA LEU A 21 -8.75 -2.74 -13.95
C LEU A 21 -8.85 -4.15 -14.52
N GLY A 22 -9.25 -4.28 -15.78
CA GLY A 22 -9.23 -5.57 -16.48
C GLY A 22 -7.80 -5.98 -16.89
N THR A 23 -7.66 -7.17 -17.49
CA THR A 23 -6.36 -7.73 -17.94
C THR A 23 -5.58 -6.91 -18.98
N ASN A 24 -6.19 -5.84 -19.48
CA ASN A 24 -5.61 -4.90 -20.43
C ASN A 24 -5.33 -3.54 -19.78
N ASN A 25 -5.38 -3.46 -18.44
CA ASN A 25 -5.26 -2.25 -17.65
C ASN A 25 -6.32 -1.17 -17.96
N SER A 26 -7.38 -1.50 -18.72
CA SER A 26 -8.50 -0.58 -18.90
C SER A 26 -9.43 -0.59 -17.70
N MET A 27 -10.03 0.56 -17.44
CA MET A 27 -11.00 0.70 -16.36
C MET A 27 -12.34 0.09 -16.75
N PHE A 28 -12.87 -0.76 -15.87
CA PHE A 28 -14.20 -1.34 -15.96
C PHE A 28 -15.08 -0.86 -14.81
N HIS A 29 -16.38 -0.83 -15.08
CA HIS A 29 -17.42 -0.37 -14.19
C HIS A 29 -18.54 -1.41 -14.12
N LYS A 30 -19.10 -1.60 -12.93
CA LYS A 30 -20.35 -2.35 -12.71
C LYS A 30 -21.15 -1.63 -11.65
N ALA A 31 -22.47 -1.74 -11.72
CA ALA A 31 -23.33 -1.04 -10.78
C ALA A 31 -24.50 -1.88 -10.34
N TRP A 32 -25.02 -1.56 -9.16
CA TRP A 32 -26.24 -2.14 -8.63
C TRP A 32 -27.38 -1.12 -8.63
N ALA A 33 -28.55 -1.52 -9.11
CA ALA A 33 -29.80 -0.79 -8.90
C ALA A 33 -30.98 -1.79 -8.99
N ASN A 34 -31.31 -2.45 -7.88
CA ASN A 34 -32.16 -3.66 -7.81
C ASN A 34 -31.60 -4.91 -8.52
N ALA A 35 -30.72 -4.74 -9.50
CA ALA A 35 -29.99 -5.78 -10.18
C ALA A 35 -28.62 -5.26 -10.63
N TRP A 36 -27.70 -6.18 -10.93
CA TRP A 36 -26.40 -5.85 -11.50
C TRP A 36 -26.51 -5.39 -12.96
N TYR A 37 -25.91 -4.24 -13.24
CA TYR A 37 -25.68 -3.69 -14.58
C TYR A 37 -24.21 -3.83 -14.96
N PRO A 38 -23.86 -4.22 -16.20
CA PRO A 38 -24.76 -4.51 -17.33
C PRO A 38 -25.49 -5.86 -17.25
N SER A 39 -24.99 -6.79 -16.43
CA SER A 39 -25.65 -8.06 -16.11
C SER A 39 -25.03 -8.65 -14.83
N ALA A 40 -25.48 -9.83 -14.39
CA ALA A 40 -24.92 -10.52 -13.22
C ALA A 40 -23.40 -10.76 -13.33
N SER A 41 -22.89 -11.18 -14.50
CA SER A 41 -21.47 -11.48 -14.72
C SER A 41 -20.72 -10.49 -15.63
N GLY A 42 -21.45 -9.56 -16.28
CA GLY A 42 -20.89 -8.59 -17.21
C GLY A 42 -20.35 -7.34 -16.52
N TRP A 43 -19.45 -6.65 -17.24
CA TRP A 43 -18.82 -5.40 -16.84
C TRP A 43 -18.82 -4.40 -18.00
N GLU A 44 -19.03 -3.13 -17.69
CA GLU A 44 -19.01 -2.03 -18.65
C GLU A 44 -17.57 -1.51 -18.80
N ALA A 45 -17.03 -1.53 -20.01
CA ALA A 45 -15.75 -0.89 -20.30
C ALA A 45 -15.91 0.64 -20.33
N ILE A 46 -15.09 1.35 -19.55
CA ILE A 46 -15.08 2.83 -19.51
C ILE A 46 -13.74 3.42 -19.99
N GLY A 47 -12.93 2.59 -20.65
CA GLY A 47 -11.73 2.96 -21.40
C GLY A 47 -10.56 3.41 -20.53
N GLY A 48 -9.58 4.06 -21.18
CA GLY A 48 -8.28 4.40 -20.59
C GLY A 48 -7.38 3.17 -20.41
N VAL A 49 -6.13 3.43 -20.02
CA VAL A 49 -5.14 2.42 -19.62
C VAL A 49 -4.46 2.99 -18.38
N PHE A 50 -4.62 2.31 -17.26
CA PHE A 50 -4.23 2.80 -15.95
C PHE A 50 -3.19 1.91 -15.32
N ASN A 51 -2.30 2.51 -14.54
CA ASN A 51 -1.36 1.76 -13.74
C ASN A 51 -1.71 1.79 -12.25
N SER A 52 -2.66 2.61 -11.79
CA SER A 52 -3.12 2.59 -10.39
C SER A 52 -4.51 1.99 -10.20
N ALA A 53 -4.77 1.51 -8.98
CA ALA A 53 -6.14 1.22 -8.55
C ALA A 53 -7.03 2.47 -8.68
N PRO A 54 -8.33 2.29 -8.99
CA PRO A 54 -9.26 3.40 -9.08
C PRO A 54 -9.50 4.07 -7.73
N ALA A 55 -9.79 5.36 -7.77
CA ALA A 55 -10.33 6.10 -6.64
C ALA A 55 -11.60 6.83 -7.08
N ALA A 56 -12.74 6.50 -6.47
CA ALA A 56 -14.03 7.09 -6.80
C ALA A 56 -14.60 7.87 -5.62
N VAL A 57 -15.36 8.92 -5.91
CA VAL A 57 -16.15 9.67 -4.92
C VAL A 57 -17.51 10.03 -5.48
N CYS A 58 -18.49 10.15 -4.59
CA CYS A 58 -19.78 10.75 -4.89
C CYS A 58 -19.96 11.99 -4.01
N TRP A 59 -20.45 13.10 -4.58
CA TRP A 59 -20.82 14.30 -3.82
C TRP A 59 -22.32 14.61 -3.86
N GLY A 60 -23.08 13.81 -4.60
CA GLY A 60 -24.53 13.91 -4.68
C GLY A 60 -25.14 12.84 -5.59
N PRO A 61 -26.48 12.74 -5.63
CA PRO A 61 -27.17 11.77 -6.47
C PRO A 61 -26.81 11.90 -7.96
N ASN A 62 -26.69 10.76 -8.64
CA ASN A 62 -26.33 10.63 -10.05
C ASN A 62 -25.00 11.30 -10.44
N ARG A 63 -24.06 11.38 -9.50
CA ARG A 63 -22.74 11.93 -9.74
C ARG A 63 -21.66 11.07 -9.12
N ILE A 64 -20.74 10.64 -9.97
CA ILE A 64 -19.52 9.92 -9.60
C ILE A 64 -18.36 10.65 -10.24
N ASP A 65 -17.28 10.81 -9.49
CA ASP A 65 -15.98 11.28 -9.98
C ASP A 65 -14.97 10.18 -9.74
N LEU A 66 -14.27 9.78 -10.81
CA LEU A 66 -13.35 8.67 -10.84
C LEU A 66 -11.97 9.17 -11.25
N PHE A 67 -10.95 8.67 -10.55
CA PHE A 67 -9.55 9.04 -10.72
C PHE A 67 -8.69 7.79 -10.83
N GLY A 68 -7.59 7.93 -11.58
CA GLY A 68 -6.57 6.90 -11.71
C GLY A 68 -5.33 7.48 -12.37
N LEU A 69 -4.19 6.83 -12.19
CA LEU A 69 -2.95 7.17 -12.86
C LEU A 69 -2.86 6.47 -14.21
N GLY A 70 -2.61 7.24 -15.26
CA GLY A 70 -2.35 6.69 -16.59
C GLY A 70 -0.96 6.05 -16.67
N THR A 71 -0.63 5.41 -17.80
CA THR A 71 0.72 4.82 -18.03
C THR A 71 1.86 5.84 -18.02
N ASP A 72 1.54 7.13 -18.11
CA ASP A 72 2.44 8.28 -17.99
C ASP A 72 2.49 8.86 -16.56
N ASN A 73 1.84 8.21 -15.60
CA ASN A 73 1.66 8.61 -14.20
C ASN A 73 0.96 9.95 -13.99
N GLN A 74 0.34 10.49 -15.03
CA GLN A 74 -0.51 11.65 -14.84
C GLN A 74 -1.80 11.20 -14.16
N MET A 75 -2.33 12.08 -13.32
CA MET A 75 -3.67 11.91 -12.80
C MET A 75 -4.67 12.09 -13.94
N TYR A 76 -5.63 11.18 -14.08
CA TYR A 76 -6.75 11.32 -15.00
C TYR A 76 -8.07 11.34 -14.24
N HIS A 77 -9.04 12.00 -14.84
CA HIS A 77 -10.38 12.17 -14.30
C HIS A 77 -11.45 11.77 -15.30
N LYS A 78 -12.49 11.12 -14.79
CA LYS A 78 -13.74 10.84 -15.48
C LYS A 78 -14.91 11.12 -14.55
N ALA A 79 -16.03 11.55 -15.09
CA ALA A 79 -17.23 11.78 -14.30
C ALA A 79 -18.47 11.13 -14.92
N TRP A 80 -19.32 10.55 -14.10
CA TRP A 80 -20.69 10.20 -14.46
C TRP A 80 -21.62 11.36 -14.14
N ASN A 81 -22.39 11.84 -15.11
CA ASN A 81 -23.38 12.89 -14.93
C ASN A 81 -24.75 12.44 -15.38
N VAL A 82 -25.63 12.15 -14.42
CA VAL A 82 -27.02 11.75 -14.67
C VAL A 82 -27.11 10.43 -15.44
N ASN A 83 -26.83 10.44 -16.74
CA ASN A 83 -27.00 9.30 -17.64
C ASN A 83 -25.78 9.02 -18.55
N ALA A 84 -24.66 9.76 -18.41
CA ALA A 84 -23.51 9.57 -19.29
C ALA A 84 -22.17 9.85 -18.62
N TRP A 85 -21.17 9.11 -19.08
CA TRP A 85 -19.76 9.36 -18.80
C TRP A 85 -19.23 10.56 -19.58
N SER A 86 -18.50 11.44 -18.89
CA SER A 86 -17.79 12.59 -19.43
C SER A 86 -16.27 12.42 -19.24
N PRO A 87 -15.42 12.75 -20.23
CA PRO A 87 -15.75 13.42 -21.50
C PRO A 87 -16.45 12.54 -22.55
N SER A 88 -16.36 11.22 -22.43
CA SER A 88 -17.12 10.24 -23.21
C SER A 88 -17.09 8.88 -22.52
N GLN A 89 -17.78 7.87 -23.09
CA GLN A 89 -17.75 6.48 -22.59
C GLN A 89 -16.33 6.00 -22.30
N THR A 90 -15.39 6.21 -23.23
CA THR A 90 -14.02 5.69 -23.14
C THR A 90 -12.95 6.76 -22.90
N GLY A 91 -13.29 8.04 -23.01
CA GLY A 91 -12.34 9.15 -22.87
C GLY A 91 -12.12 9.61 -21.42
N TRP A 92 -10.94 10.15 -21.14
CA TRP A 92 -10.53 10.65 -19.83
C TRP A 92 -9.87 12.02 -19.95
N THR A 93 -10.02 12.85 -18.93
CA THR A 93 -9.39 14.18 -18.88
C THR A 93 -8.09 14.11 -18.08
N ALA A 94 -6.96 14.48 -18.69
CA ALA A 94 -5.69 14.57 -17.98
C ALA A 94 -5.67 15.77 -17.01
N PHE A 95 -5.26 15.55 -15.77
CA PHE A 95 -5.15 16.55 -14.70
C PHE A 95 -3.70 16.96 -14.42
N GLY A 96 -2.77 16.56 -15.30
CA GLY A 96 -1.35 16.87 -15.15
C GLY A 96 -0.73 16.29 -13.88
N GLY A 97 0.48 16.78 -13.56
CA GLY A 97 1.32 16.24 -12.50
C GLY A 97 1.85 14.84 -12.83
N VAL A 98 2.83 14.38 -12.07
CA VAL A 98 3.38 13.02 -12.17
C VAL A 98 3.35 12.47 -10.76
N PHE A 99 2.60 11.39 -10.56
CA PHE A 99 2.28 10.86 -9.24
C PHE A 99 2.84 9.47 -9.05
N ASN A 100 3.14 9.18 -7.79
CA ASN A 100 3.81 7.97 -7.36
C ASN A 100 3.00 7.18 -6.31
N SER A 101 1.73 7.56 -6.13
CA SER A 101 0.77 6.81 -5.33
C SER A 101 -0.55 6.72 -6.04
N ARG A 102 -1.34 5.68 -5.73
CA ARG A 102 -2.77 5.69 -6.10
C ARG A 102 -3.46 6.97 -5.58
N PRO A 103 -4.49 7.47 -6.26
CA PRO A 103 -5.19 8.67 -5.82
C PRO A 103 -5.99 8.39 -4.54
N ALA A 104 -6.16 9.43 -3.73
CA ALA A 104 -7.07 9.44 -2.59
C ALA A 104 -8.06 10.60 -2.75
N VAL A 105 -9.35 10.34 -2.59
CA VAL A 105 -10.38 11.32 -2.90
C VAL A 105 -11.49 11.31 -1.87
N VAL A 106 -11.99 12.50 -1.53
CA VAL A 106 -13.15 12.68 -0.64
C VAL A 106 -14.03 13.83 -1.12
N SER A 107 -15.27 13.84 -0.66
CA SER A 107 -16.17 14.98 -0.74
C SER A 107 -16.74 15.27 0.64
N TRP A 108 -16.80 16.54 1.00
CA TRP A 108 -17.50 16.99 2.21
C TRP A 108 -18.90 17.54 1.94
N GLY A 109 -19.36 17.51 0.68
CA GLY A 109 -20.67 18.02 0.29
C GLY A 109 -20.81 18.33 -1.20
N PRO A 110 -22.01 18.74 -1.63
CA PRO A 110 -22.29 19.01 -3.04
C PRO A 110 -21.32 20.01 -3.64
N ASN A 111 -20.89 19.75 -4.88
CA ASN A 111 -19.95 20.59 -5.62
C ASN A 111 -18.56 20.73 -4.95
N ARG A 112 -18.18 19.82 -4.05
CA ARG A 112 -16.82 19.72 -3.53
C ARG A 112 -16.23 18.35 -3.82
N ILE A 113 -15.00 18.35 -4.30
CA ILE A 113 -14.10 17.18 -4.32
C ILE A 113 -12.73 17.64 -3.87
N ASP A 114 -12.04 16.83 -3.09
CA ASP A 114 -10.66 17.02 -2.69
C ASP A 114 -9.88 15.76 -3.05
N LEU A 115 -8.83 15.92 -3.86
CA LEU A 115 -8.04 14.87 -4.47
C LEU A 115 -6.59 15.02 -4.04
N PHE A 116 -5.99 13.90 -3.63
CA PHE A 116 -4.64 13.81 -3.12
C PHE A 116 -3.86 12.71 -3.83
N GLY A 117 -2.55 12.90 -3.87
CA GLY A 117 -1.58 11.91 -4.33
C GLY A 117 -0.18 12.34 -3.92
N LEU A 118 0.73 11.39 -3.91
CA LEU A 118 2.15 11.66 -3.70
C LEU A 118 2.82 11.95 -5.04
N GLY A 119 3.60 13.03 -5.11
CA GLY A 119 4.39 13.36 -6.31
C GLY A 119 5.68 12.53 -6.38
N THR A 120 6.46 12.67 -7.45
CA THR A 120 7.74 11.94 -7.61
C THR A 120 8.80 12.25 -6.54
N ASP A 121 8.58 13.29 -5.74
CA ASP A 121 9.40 13.67 -4.59
C ASP A 121 8.84 13.14 -3.26
N ASN A 122 7.86 12.22 -3.32
CA ASN A 122 7.12 11.68 -2.18
C ASN A 122 6.37 12.73 -1.34
N GLN A 123 6.24 13.96 -1.83
CA GLN A 123 5.45 14.99 -1.16
C GLN A 123 3.97 14.81 -1.41
N MET A 124 3.16 15.18 -0.42
CA MET A 124 1.71 15.21 -0.56
C MET A 124 1.29 16.38 -1.45
N TYR A 125 0.48 16.11 -2.47
CA TYR A 125 -0.13 17.12 -3.33
C TYR A 125 -1.65 17.08 -3.25
N HIS A 126 -2.27 18.23 -3.51
CA HIS A 126 -3.69 18.47 -3.40
C HIS A 126 -4.25 19.20 -4.63
N LYS A 127 -5.44 18.80 -5.04
CA LYS A 127 -6.28 19.46 -6.05
C LYS A 127 -7.73 19.38 -5.59
N TYR A 128 -8.54 20.38 -5.93
CA TYR A 128 -9.94 20.39 -5.51
C TYR A 128 -10.89 20.92 -6.57
N TRP A 129 -12.14 20.46 -6.53
CA TRP A 129 -13.26 21.05 -7.26
C TRP A 129 -14.06 21.94 -6.31
N ASN A 130 -14.42 23.15 -6.75
CA ASN A 130 -15.18 24.11 -5.93
C ASN A 130 -16.60 24.38 -6.43
N GLY A 131 -17.10 23.60 -7.40
CA GLY A 131 -18.41 23.79 -8.03
C GLY A 131 -18.36 24.49 -9.37
N SER A 132 -17.27 25.20 -9.66
CA SER A 132 -17.10 25.97 -10.89
C SER A 132 -15.80 25.63 -11.62
N ALA A 133 -14.73 25.36 -10.88
CA ALA A 133 -13.41 25.08 -11.45
C ALA A 133 -12.59 24.13 -10.57
N TRP A 134 -11.61 23.48 -11.21
CA TRP A 134 -10.54 22.77 -10.53
C TRP A 134 -9.46 23.76 -10.08
N GLY A 135 -9.12 23.73 -8.79
CA GLY A 135 -8.05 24.50 -8.19
C GLY A 135 -6.82 23.64 -7.89
N PRO A 136 -5.59 24.17 -8.04
CA PRO A 136 -5.26 25.55 -8.47
C PRO A 136 -5.49 25.81 -9.97
N SER A 137 -5.48 24.77 -10.80
CA SER A 137 -5.92 24.79 -12.19
C SER A 137 -6.24 23.35 -12.64
N ILE A 138 -6.63 23.13 -13.90
CA ILE A 138 -6.86 21.77 -14.43
C ILE A 138 -5.58 20.92 -14.32
N THR A 139 -4.41 21.48 -14.64
CA THR A 139 -3.15 20.74 -14.69
C THR A 139 -2.22 20.99 -13.50
N GLY A 140 -2.48 22.01 -12.68
CA GLY A 140 -1.64 22.41 -11.55
C GLY A 140 -2.06 21.76 -10.23
N TRP A 141 -1.13 21.61 -9.29
CA TRP A 141 -1.33 20.98 -7.98
C TRP A 141 -0.75 21.83 -6.85
N GLU A 142 -1.39 21.82 -5.69
CA GLU A 142 -0.91 22.47 -4.46
C GLU A 142 -0.04 21.49 -3.67
N ALA A 143 1.20 21.86 -3.36
CA ALA A 143 2.07 21.06 -2.51
C ALA A 143 1.72 21.26 -1.02
N LEU A 144 1.57 20.18 -0.27
CA LEU A 144 1.26 20.16 1.16
C LEU A 144 2.45 19.73 2.04
N GLY A 145 3.63 19.58 1.46
CA GLY A 145 4.86 19.18 2.15
C GLY A 145 4.82 17.75 2.70
N GLY A 146 5.78 17.44 3.57
CA GLY A 146 6.01 16.09 4.10
C GLY A 146 6.63 15.15 3.07
N VAL A 147 7.12 13.99 3.51
CA VAL A 147 7.66 12.93 2.63
C VAL A 147 7.05 11.62 3.12
N PHE A 148 6.36 10.90 2.25
CA PHE A 148 5.52 9.76 2.63
C PHE A 148 5.85 8.50 1.84
N ASN A 149 5.71 7.36 2.51
CA ASN A 149 5.97 6.02 1.96
C ASN A 149 4.69 5.30 1.52
N THR A 150 3.50 5.90 1.74
CA THR A 150 2.21 5.25 1.46
C THR A 150 1.21 6.19 0.81
N PRO A 151 0.32 5.67 -0.06
CA PRO A 151 -0.78 6.45 -0.59
C PRO A 151 -1.60 7.16 0.50
N PRO A 152 -2.10 8.37 0.22
CA PRO A 152 -2.84 9.14 1.22
C PRO A 152 -4.14 8.44 1.62
N THR A 153 -4.55 8.65 2.86
CA THR A 153 -5.90 8.34 3.33
C THR A 153 -6.58 9.64 3.71
N VAL A 154 -7.80 9.89 3.23
CA VAL A 154 -8.50 11.14 3.50
C VAL A 154 -9.96 10.88 3.87
N VAL A 155 -10.44 11.61 4.87
CA VAL A 155 -11.85 11.60 5.30
C VAL A 155 -12.36 13.00 5.57
N SER A 156 -13.68 13.13 5.62
CA SER A 156 -14.36 14.33 6.08
C SER A 156 -15.55 13.95 6.95
N TRP A 157 -15.70 14.63 8.09
CA TRP A 157 -16.91 14.51 8.93
C TRP A 157 -17.91 15.65 8.69
N GLY A 158 -17.64 16.56 7.76
CA GLY A 158 -18.55 17.66 7.45
C GLY A 158 -17.91 18.77 6.60
N PRO A 159 -18.73 19.73 6.16
CA PRO A 159 -18.27 20.83 5.32
C PRO A 159 -17.07 21.54 5.91
N ASN A 160 -16.11 21.91 5.05
CA ASN A 160 -14.89 22.61 5.42
C ASN A 160 -13.95 21.85 6.35
N ARG A 161 -14.08 20.52 6.43
CA ARG A 161 -13.16 19.67 7.18
C ARG A 161 -12.61 18.55 6.32
N LEU A 162 -11.30 18.41 6.33
CA LEU A 162 -10.56 17.25 5.86
C LEU A 162 -9.57 16.82 6.91
N ASP A 163 -9.33 15.53 6.97
CA ASP A 163 -8.28 14.91 7.75
C ASP A 163 -7.55 13.93 6.84
N ILE A 164 -6.25 14.14 6.68
CA ILE A 164 -5.37 13.40 5.78
C ILE A 164 -4.35 12.65 6.62
N PHE A 165 -4.11 11.39 6.27
CA PHE A 165 -3.17 10.50 6.92
C PHE A 165 -2.22 9.87 5.90
N GLY A 166 -0.99 9.62 6.33
CA GLY A 166 0.03 8.92 5.55
C GLY A 166 1.19 8.51 6.43
N LEU A 167 1.93 7.48 6.01
CA LEU A 167 3.13 7.03 6.72
C LEU A 167 4.34 7.84 6.27
N GLY A 168 5.05 8.44 7.22
CA GLY A 168 6.31 9.14 6.96
C GLY A 168 7.44 8.17 6.62
N THR A 169 8.63 8.69 6.33
CA THR A 169 9.83 7.89 6.03
C THR A 169 10.32 7.04 7.21
N ASP A 170 9.83 7.32 8.42
CA ASP A 170 10.08 6.58 9.66
C ASP A 170 8.94 5.58 9.98
N ASN A 171 8.05 5.34 9.03
CA ASN A 171 6.86 4.48 9.14
C ASN A 171 5.89 4.88 10.27
N GLN A 172 6.02 6.08 10.83
CA GLN A 172 5.03 6.64 11.75
C GLN A 172 3.82 7.18 11.00
N MET A 173 2.64 7.08 11.61
CA MET A 173 1.45 7.72 11.08
C MET A 173 1.53 9.23 11.28
N TYR A 174 1.30 10.00 10.23
CA TYR A 174 1.18 11.45 10.27
C TYR A 174 -0.22 11.90 9.91
N HIS A 175 -0.57 13.10 10.36
CA HIS A 175 -1.88 13.71 10.20
C HIS A 175 -1.76 15.17 9.76
N LYS A 176 -2.67 15.59 8.88
CA LYS A 176 -2.89 16.99 8.50
C LYS A 176 -4.37 17.25 8.36
N ALA A 177 -4.80 18.46 8.70
CA ALA A 177 -6.20 18.80 8.62
C ALA A 177 -6.48 20.15 7.95
N TRP A 178 -7.62 20.25 7.27
CA TRP A 178 -8.21 21.49 6.79
C TRP A 178 -9.37 21.92 7.68
N ASN A 179 -9.51 23.22 7.98
CA ASN A 179 -10.58 23.73 8.84
C ASN A 179 -11.54 24.71 8.13
N GLY A 180 -11.43 24.86 6.81
CA GLY A 180 -12.20 25.83 6.02
C GLY A 180 -11.42 27.08 5.62
N SER A 181 -10.35 27.37 6.35
CA SER A 181 -9.56 28.58 6.16
C SER A 181 -8.07 28.30 6.07
N SER A 182 -7.58 27.26 6.76
CA SER A 182 -6.15 26.93 6.81
C SER A 182 -5.89 25.45 7.02
N TRP A 183 -4.69 25.05 6.57
CA TRP A 183 -4.08 23.77 6.87
C TRP A 183 -3.43 23.79 8.26
N TYR A 184 -3.68 22.74 9.05
CA TYR A 184 -3.05 22.48 10.34
C TYR A 184 -2.08 21.28 10.22
N PRO A 185 -0.88 21.34 10.83
CA PRO A 185 -0.34 22.45 11.65
C PRO A 185 0.10 23.68 10.85
N SER A 186 0.41 23.52 9.57
CA SER A 186 0.68 24.59 8.60
C SER A 186 0.48 24.06 7.17
N VAL A 187 0.73 24.87 6.14
CA VAL A 187 0.64 24.39 4.73
C VAL A 187 1.59 23.22 4.47
N THR A 188 2.82 23.25 4.98
CA THR A 188 3.85 22.22 4.72
C THR A 188 4.11 21.27 5.89
N GLY A 189 3.62 21.58 7.10
CA GLY A 189 3.83 20.79 8.30
C GLY A 189 2.81 19.67 8.48
N TRP A 190 3.19 18.66 9.27
CA TRP A 190 2.38 17.48 9.61
C TRP A 190 2.50 17.15 11.10
N GLU A 191 1.40 16.67 11.69
CA GLU A 191 1.34 16.20 13.08
C GLU A 191 1.69 14.71 13.13
N ALA A 192 2.68 14.33 13.94
CA ALA A 192 2.99 12.91 14.17
C ALA A 192 1.96 12.28 15.12
N LEU A 193 1.33 11.19 14.70
CA LEU A 193 0.42 10.37 15.51
C LEU A 193 1.10 9.11 16.07
N GLY A 194 2.37 8.87 15.73
CA GLY A 194 3.16 7.74 16.24
C GLY A 194 2.80 6.40 15.63
N GLY A 195 3.16 5.33 16.34
CA GLY A 195 3.08 3.95 15.85
C GLY A 195 4.15 3.64 14.79
N VAL A 196 4.26 2.38 14.38
CA VAL A 196 5.11 1.94 13.26
C VAL A 196 4.25 0.99 12.44
N PHE A 197 4.01 1.33 11.18
CA PHE A 197 3.03 0.66 10.32
C PHE A 197 3.62 0.25 8.97
N ASP A 198 3.05 -0.81 8.40
CA ASP A 198 3.47 -1.38 7.11
C ASP A 198 2.36 -1.28 6.05
N SER A 199 1.24 -0.61 6.37
CA SER A 199 0.14 -0.37 5.43
C SER A 199 -0.28 1.09 5.36
N PRO A 200 -0.85 1.55 4.24
CA PRO A 200 -1.72 2.72 4.23
C PRO A 200 -2.80 2.59 5.32
N ALA A 201 -3.20 3.73 5.86
CA ALA A 201 -4.28 3.80 6.83
C ALA A 201 -5.65 3.47 6.19
N ALA A 202 -6.62 3.18 7.06
CA ALA A 202 -8.03 3.27 6.73
C ALA A 202 -8.71 4.16 7.77
N ALA A 203 -9.50 5.13 7.32
CA ALA A 203 -10.17 6.08 8.19
C ALA A 203 -11.65 6.18 7.86
N VAL A 204 -12.47 6.44 8.87
CA VAL A 204 -13.91 6.68 8.70
C VAL A 204 -14.42 7.73 9.66
N CYS A 205 -15.45 8.47 9.23
CA CYS A 205 -16.26 9.35 10.06
C CYS A 205 -17.68 8.81 10.13
N TRP A 206 -18.25 8.69 11.33
CA TRP A 206 -19.67 8.37 11.52
C TRP A 206 -20.47 9.53 12.13
N GLY A 207 -19.82 10.67 12.36
CA GLY A 207 -20.45 11.89 12.84
C GLY A 207 -19.44 13.03 12.99
N PRO A 208 -19.92 14.26 13.25
CA PRO A 208 -19.05 15.42 13.47
C PRO A 208 -18.06 15.19 14.60
N ASN A 209 -16.82 15.69 14.43
CA ASN A 209 -15.73 15.58 15.42
C ASN A 209 -15.35 14.14 15.79
N ARG A 210 -15.54 13.21 14.85
CA ARG A 210 -15.22 11.81 15.04
C ARG A 210 -14.51 11.22 13.83
N ILE A 211 -13.31 10.69 14.08
CA ILE A 211 -12.58 9.81 13.18
C ILE A 211 -12.24 8.54 13.93
N ASP A 212 -12.39 7.42 13.24
CA ASP A 212 -11.76 6.17 13.59
C ASP A 212 -10.71 5.84 12.52
N LEU A 213 -9.47 5.63 12.95
CA LEU A 213 -8.29 5.40 12.13
C LEU A 213 -7.67 4.05 12.46
N PHE A 214 -7.37 3.28 11.42
CA PHE A 214 -6.82 1.94 11.51
C PHE A 214 -5.57 1.82 10.65
N GLY A 215 -4.62 0.99 11.08
CA GLY A 215 -3.40 0.69 10.35
C GLY A 215 -2.86 -0.68 10.75
N LEU A 216 -2.09 -1.29 9.86
CA LEU A 216 -1.43 -2.56 10.11
C LEU A 216 0.00 -2.34 10.62
N GLY A 217 0.31 -2.84 11.82
CA GLY A 217 1.64 -2.77 12.39
C GLY A 217 2.63 -3.70 11.68
N THR A 218 3.91 -3.56 11.98
CA THR A 218 4.99 -4.45 11.49
C THR A 218 4.88 -5.90 11.99
N ASP A 219 4.04 -6.12 12.99
CA ASP A 219 3.66 -7.43 13.54
C ASP A 219 2.44 -8.04 12.82
N ASN A 220 2.01 -7.45 11.70
CA ASN A 220 0.80 -7.78 10.96
C ASN A 220 -0.50 -7.69 11.80
N GLN A 221 -0.49 -7.01 12.95
CA GLN A 221 -1.70 -6.79 13.74
C GLN A 221 -2.39 -5.49 13.37
N MET A 222 -3.71 -5.49 13.51
CA MET A 222 -4.50 -4.27 13.35
C MET A 222 -4.33 -3.38 14.59
N TYR A 223 -4.19 -2.09 14.38
CA TYR A 223 -4.20 -1.07 15.44
C TYR A 223 -5.27 -0.01 15.17
N HIS A 224 -5.71 0.64 16.24
CA HIS A 224 -6.75 1.66 16.21
C HIS A 224 -6.35 2.90 16.99
N LYS A 225 -6.72 4.05 16.44
CA LYS A 225 -6.69 5.35 17.09
C LYS A 225 -7.93 6.13 16.67
N ALA A 226 -8.45 6.97 17.54
CA ALA A 226 -9.66 7.70 17.24
C ALA A 226 -9.60 9.14 17.69
N TRP A 227 -10.16 10.03 16.89
CA TRP A 227 -10.41 11.41 17.27
C TRP A 227 -11.78 11.51 17.92
N ASN A 228 -11.86 12.15 19.08
CA ASN A 228 -13.12 12.47 19.73
C ASN A 228 -13.03 13.87 20.31
N VAL A 229 -13.75 14.82 19.72
CA VAL A 229 -13.85 16.22 20.19
C VAL A 229 -12.48 16.80 20.61
N ASN A 230 -11.65 17.11 19.61
CA ASN A 230 -10.34 17.75 19.80
C ASN A 230 -9.24 16.91 20.45
N ILE A 231 -9.48 15.62 20.71
CA ILE A 231 -8.51 14.76 21.37
C ILE A 231 -8.38 13.42 20.63
N TRP A 232 -7.14 13.02 20.35
CA TRP A 232 -6.81 11.66 19.94
C TRP A 232 -6.85 10.70 21.14
N SER A 233 -7.42 9.52 20.93
CA SER A 233 -7.45 8.42 21.88
C SER A 233 -6.91 7.15 21.21
N PRO A 234 -5.83 6.54 21.75
CA PRO A 234 -5.02 7.01 22.87
C PRO A 234 -4.37 8.39 22.59
N PRO A 235 -4.05 9.21 23.60
CA PRO A 235 -3.40 10.49 23.39
C PRO A 235 -1.94 10.35 22.94
N GLY A 236 -1.39 11.42 22.35
CA GLY A 236 -0.01 11.44 21.85
C GLY A 236 0.23 10.40 20.76
N THR A 237 1.35 9.69 20.85
CA THR A 237 1.84 8.73 19.83
C THR A 237 1.35 7.29 20.03
N GLY A 238 0.45 7.05 20.98
CA GLY A 238 -0.03 5.71 21.33
C GLY A 238 -1.16 5.19 20.42
N TRP A 239 -1.25 3.86 20.31
CA TRP A 239 -2.25 3.12 19.52
C TRP A 239 -2.81 1.93 20.30
N THR A 240 -4.06 1.57 20.03
CA THR A 240 -4.72 0.41 20.68
C THR A 240 -4.60 -0.82 19.78
N PRO A 241 -4.02 -1.94 20.24
CA PRO A 241 -3.97 -3.18 19.46
C PRO A 241 -5.36 -3.81 19.33
N PHE A 242 -5.71 -4.25 18.14
CA PHE A 242 -7.02 -4.83 17.76
C PHE A 242 -6.93 -6.31 17.36
N GLY A 243 -5.74 -6.90 17.50
CA GLY A 243 -5.46 -8.31 17.23
C GLY A 243 -5.69 -8.71 15.77
N GLY A 244 -5.69 -10.03 15.53
CA GLY A 244 -5.67 -10.60 14.18
C GLY A 244 -4.30 -10.50 13.51
N THR A 245 -4.12 -11.24 12.43
CA THR A 245 -2.90 -11.19 11.59
C THR A 245 -3.34 -11.04 10.14
N PHE A 246 -3.02 -9.90 9.53
CA PHE A 246 -3.52 -9.54 8.20
C PHE A 246 -2.39 -9.37 7.19
N ASP A 247 -2.73 -9.53 5.91
CA ASP A 247 -1.84 -9.30 4.77
C ASP A 247 -2.48 -8.30 3.81
N SER A 248 -3.28 -7.34 4.27
CA SER A 248 -3.76 -6.22 3.44
C SER A 248 -3.90 -4.94 4.25
N PRO A 249 -3.96 -3.77 3.60
CA PRO A 249 -4.46 -2.56 4.23
C PRO A 249 -5.89 -2.80 4.76
N PRO A 250 -6.28 -2.17 5.88
CA PRO A 250 -7.64 -2.23 6.36
C PRO A 250 -8.62 -1.56 5.39
N ALA A 251 -9.89 -1.96 5.45
CA ALA A 251 -10.98 -1.21 4.85
C ALA A 251 -12.07 -0.98 5.89
N VAL A 252 -12.61 0.24 5.94
CA VAL A 252 -13.59 0.62 6.95
C VAL A 252 -14.73 1.44 6.35
N VAL A 253 -15.94 1.21 6.83
CA VAL A 253 -17.14 1.95 6.42
C VAL A 253 -18.02 2.25 7.62
N ALA A 254 -18.74 3.37 7.57
CA ALA A 254 -19.78 3.72 8.52
C ALA A 254 -21.09 3.91 7.76
N TRP A 255 -22.18 3.48 8.38
CA TRP A 255 -23.53 3.59 7.80
C TRP A 255 -24.54 4.25 8.73
N GLY A 256 -24.08 4.69 9.89
CA GLY A 256 -24.88 5.47 10.83
C GLY A 256 -24.05 5.92 12.03
N PRO A 257 -24.59 6.84 12.84
CA PRO A 257 -23.96 7.28 14.08
C PRO A 257 -23.63 6.09 14.99
N ASN A 258 -22.45 6.10 15.60
CA ASN A 258 -21.97 5.03 16.49
C ASN A 258 -21.88 3.65 15.82
N ARG A 259 -21.75 3.58 14.50
CA ARG A 259 -21.68 2.33 13.79
C ARG A 259 -20.66 2.36 12.66
N LEU A 260 -19.67 1.47 12.77
CA LEU A 260 -18.69 1.23 11.71
C LEU A 260 -18.32 -0.25 11.65
N ASP A 261 -17.87 -0.66 10.47
CA ASP A 261 -17.49 -2.02 10.11
C ASP A 261 -16.10 -1.98 9.48
N LEU A 262 -15.20 -2.80 10.02
CA LEU A 262 -13.79 -2.90 9.67
C LEU A 262 -13.51 -4.27 9.08
N PHE A 263 -12.72 -4.28 8.01
CA PHE A 263 -12.36 -5.47 7.24
C PHE A 263 -10.86 -5.54 7.02
N GLY A 264 -10.36 -6.75 6.89
CA GLY A 264 -8.97 -7.04 6.52
C GLY A 264 -8.88 -8.42 5.89
N LEU A 265 -7.87 -8.62 5.04
CA LEU A 265 -7.51 -9.93 4.50
C LEU A 265 -6.50 -10.59 5.42
N GLY A 266 -6.81 -11.78 5.95
CA GLY A 266 -5.91 -12.54 6.81
C GLY A 266 -4.69 -13.07 6.05
N THR A 267 -3.65 -13.48 6.80
CA THR A 267 -2.49 -14.19 6.24
C THR A 267 -2.82 -15.58 5.69
N ASP A 268 -4.03 -16.07 5.94
CA ASP A 268 -4.63 -17.27 5.35
C ASP A 268 -5.46 -16.96 4.07
N ASP A 269 -5.31 -15.75 3.52
CA ASP A 269 -6.04 -15.23 2.35
C ASP A 269 -7.58 -15.17 2.54
N GLN A 270 -8.09 -15.29 3.78
CA GLN A 270 -9.53 -15.16 4.07
C GLN A 270 -9.91 -13.73 4.46
N MET A 271 -11.12 -13.30 4.09
CA MET A 271 -11.65 -12.01 4.54
C MET A 271 -12.15 -12.10 5.98
N TYR A 272 -11.85 -11.09 6.77
CA TYR A 272 -12.30 -10.96 8.16
C TYR A 272 -13.06 -9.65 8.38
N HIS A 273 -13.91 -9.67 9.40
CA HIS A 273 -14.78 -8.57 9.77
C HIS A 273 -14.76 -8.32 11.29
N LYS A 274 -14.84 -7.04 11.65
CA LYS A 274 -15.05 -6.56 13.03
C LYS A 274 -15.98 -5.35 13.00
N ALA A 275 -16.81 -5.23 14.03
CA ALA A 275 -17.88 -4.24 14.06
C ALA A 275 -17.89 -3.44 15.38
N TRP A 276 -18.03 -2.13 15.32
CA TRP A 276 -18.40 -1.31 16.49
C TRP A 276 -19.90 -1.06 16.51
N ASN A 277 -20.60 -1.49 17.56
CA ASN A 277 -22.07 -1.37 17.66
C ASN A 277 -22.56 -0.17 18.47
N GLY A 278 -21.66 0.76 18.84
CA GLY A 278 -21.96 1.90 19.70
C GLY A 278 -21.64 1.71 21.18
N SER A 279 -21.38 0.47 21.59
CA SER A 279 -21.03 0.13 22.98
C SER A 279 -19.83 -0.81 23.10
N ALA A 280 -19.63 -1.70 22.11
CA ALA A 280 -18.55 -2.67 22.11
C ALA A 280 -18.11 -3.03 20.69
N TRP A 281 -16.86 -3.50 20.60
CA TRP A 281 -16.34 -4.18 19.43
C TRP A 281 -16.81 -5.64 19.41
N LEU A 282 -17.31 -6.07 18.26
CA LEU A 282 -17.78 -7.42 18.00
C LEU A 282 -16.84 -8.11 17.00
N PRO A 283 -16.48 -9.39 17.23
CA PRO A 283 -16.89 -10.23 18.36
C PRO A 283 -16.24 -9.85 19.70
N SER A 284 -15.07 -9.20 19.67
CA SER A 284 -14.39 -8.60 20.82
C SER A 284 -13.33 -7.59 20.34
N ILE A 285 -12.63 -6.93 21.27
CA ILE A 285 -11.56 -5.99 20.89
C ILE A 285 -10.44 -6.66 20.07
N THR A 286 -10.04 -7.90 20.41
CA THR A 286 -8.99 -8.64 19.70
C THR A 286 -9.51 -9.69 18.73
N GLY A 287 -10.77 -10.11 18.83
CA GLY A 287 -11.35 -11.16 17.99
C GLY A 287 -11.90 -10.65 16.67
N TRP A 288 -11.93 -11.51 15.65
CA TRP A 288 -12.41 -11.22 14.30
C TRP A 288 -13.38 -12.30 13.82
N GLU A 289 -14.40 -11.90 13.05
CA GLU A 289 -15.32 -12.81 12.38
C GLU A 289 -14.75 -13.20 11.01
N ALA A 290 -14.55 -14.49 10.76
CA ALA A 290 -14.15 -14.97 9.43
C ALA A 290 -15.34 -14.93 8.47
N LEU A 291 -15.14 -14.34 7.29
CA LEU A 291 -16.14 -14.23 6.23
C LEU A 291 -15.92 -15.24 5.08
N GLY A 292 -14.89 -16.09 5.19
CA GLY A 292 -14.52 -17.10 4.20
C GLY A 292 -14.00 -16.52 2.89
N GLY A 293 -13.91 -17.39 1.88
CA GLY A 293 -13.31 -17.10 0.57
C GLY A 293 -11.77 -17.06 0.60
N VAL A 294 -11.14 -17.00 -0.57
CA VAL A 294 -9.67 -16.93 -0.73
C VAL A 294 -9.36 -15.83 -1.74
N PHE A 295 -8.64 -14.79 -1.30
CA PHE A 295 -8.48 -13.55 -2.04
C PHE A 295 -7.02 -13.12 -2.17
N HIS A 296 -6.74 -12.30 -3.17
CA HIS A 296 -5.41 -11.71 -3.38
C HIS A 296 -5.45 -10.18 -3.52
N SER A 297 -6.54 -9.53 -3.11
CA SER A 297 -6.66 -8.08 -2.99
C SER A 297 -7.14 -7.67 -1.59
N ALA A 298 -6.82 -6.44 -1.19
CA ALA A 298 -7.44 -5.82 -0.04
C ALA A 298 -8.98 -5.74 -0.20
N PRO A 299 -9.75 -5.77 0.90
CA PRO A 299 -11.19 -5.57 0.85
C PRO A 299 -11.54 -4.17 0.34
N ALA A 300 -12.60 -4.06 -0.47
CA ALA A 300 -13.27 -2.79 -0.76
C ALA A 300 -14.70 -2.86 -0.26
N VAL A 301 -15.12 -1.87 0.53
CA VAL A 301 -16.44 -1.88 1.17
C VAL A 301 -17.17 -0.56 0.97
N VAL A 302 -18.48 -0.65 0.76
CA VAL A 302 -19.38 0.49 0.67
C VAL A 302 -20.67 0.23 1.43
N SER A 303 -21.33 1.30 1.87
CA SER A 303 -22.70 1.26 2.35
C SER A 303 -23.55 2.27 1.58
N TRP A 304 -24.76 1.86 1.20
CA TRP A 304 -25.76 2.74 0.61
C TRP A 304 -26.94 3.01 1.54
N GLY A 305 -26.88 2.53 2.79
CA GLY A 305 -27.94 2.72 3.77
C GLY A 305 -27.69 1.97 5.07
N ALA A 306 -28.43 2.34 6.11
CA ALA A 306 -28.36 1.67 7.40
C ALA A 306 -28.60 0.16 7.25
N ASN A 307 -27.85 -0.64 8.00
CA ASN A 307 -27.91 -2.10 7.96
C ASN A 307 -27.55 -2.73 6.61
N ARG A 308 -26.87 -2.00 5.73
CA ARG A 308 -26.41 -2.53 4.46
C ARG A 308 -24.95 -2.25 4.20
N LEU A 309 -24.21 -3.33 3.97
CA LEU A 309 -22.82 -3.30 3.53
C LEU A 309 -22.70 -4.15 2.27
N ASP A 310 -21.84 -3.72 1.37
CA ASP A 310 -21.45 -4.47 0.18
C ASP A 310 -19.91 -4.50 0.15
N LEU A 311 -19.35 -5.70 0.24
CA LEU A 311 -17.93 -5.99 0.35
C LEU A 311 -17.46 -6.71 -0.91
N PHE A 312 -16.31 -6.30 -1.42
CA PHE A 312 -15.72 -6.79 -2.66
C PHE A 312 -14.27 -7.21 -2.46
N GLY A 313 -13.83 -8.18 -3.26
CA GLY A 313 -12.44 -8.63 -3.32
C GLY A 313 -12.16 -9.42 -4.60
N LEU A 314 -10.90 -9.46 -5.02
CA LEU A 314 -10.45 -10.32 -6.12
C LEU A 314 -10.05 -11.69 -5.58
N GLY A 315 -10.72 -12.74 -6.06
CA GLY A 315 -10.38 -14.12 -5.75
C GLY A 315 -9.12 -14.56 -6.47
N THR A 316 -8.46 -15.64 -6.04
CA THR A 316 -7.20 -16.13 -6.66
C THR A 316 -7.30 -16.53 -8.13
N ASP A 317 -8.51 -16.57 -8.67
CA ASP A 317 -8.86 -16.76 -10.08
C ASP A 317 -9.01 -15.43 -10.85
N ASN A 318 -8.61 -14.30 -10.24
CA ASN A 318 -8.73 -12.94 -10.73
C ASN A 318 -10.18 -12.48 -10.96
N GLN A 319 -11.19 -13.20 -10.47
CA GLN A 319 -12.58 -12.77 -10.57
C GLN A 319 -12.97 -11.83 -9.43
N MET A 320 -13.91 -10.92 -9.72
CA MET A 320 -14.53 -10.10 -8.70
C MET A 320 -15.55 -10.92 -7.91
N TYR A 321 -15.46 -10.91 -6.59
CA TYR A 321 -16.47 -11.48 -5.71
C TYR A 321 -17.13 -10.41 -4.84
N HIS A 322 -18.34 -10.70 -4.41
CA HIS A 322 -19.19 -9.84 -3.63
C HIS A 322 -19.81 -10.59 -2.45
N LYS A 323 -19.91 -9.90 -1.32
CA LYS A 323 -20.63 -10.34 -0.12
C LYS A 323 -21.39 -9.16 0.44
N ALA A 324 -22.59 -9.41 0.96
CA ALA A 324 -23.42 -8.34 1.49
C ALA A 324 -23.94 -8.60 2.90
N TRP A 325 -24.03 -7.56 3.71
CA TRP A 325 -24.77 -7.57 4.97
C TRP A 325 -26.16 -6.99 4.73
N ASN A 326 -27.22 -7.64 5.21
CA ASN A 326 -28.60 -7.16 5.04
C ASN A 326 -29.26 -6.65 6.35
N GLY A 327 -28.48 -6.50 7.42
CA GLY A 327 -28.98 -6.12 8.75
C GLY A 327 -29.14 -7.28 9.71
N SER A 328 -29.16 -8.51 9.19
CA SER A 328 -29.37 -9.71 9.98
C SER A 328 -28.38 -10.83 9.66
N ALA A 329 -27.93 -10.93 8.42
CA ALA A 329 -27.02 -11.97 7.97
C ALA A 329 -26.15 -11.50 6.81
N TRP A 330 -25.01 -12.17 6.69
CA TRP A 330 -24.16 -12.17 5.52
C TRP A 330 -24.78 -13.01 4.40
N LEU A 331 -24.82 -12.44 3.20
CA LEU A 331 -25.28 -13.05 1.96
C LEU A 331 -24.08 -13.34 1.05
N PRO A 332 -24.09 -14.46 0.30
CA PRO A 332 -25.14 -15.49 0.24
C PRO A 332 -25.22 -16.41 1.47
N SER A 333 -24.14 -16.49 2.26
CA SER A 333 -24.09 -17.18 3.56
C SER A 333 -23.00 -16.55 4.43
N PRO A 334 -22.81 -17.00 5.70
CA PRO A 334 -21.71 -16.53 6.54
C PRO A 334 -20.32 -16.62 5.88
N THR A 335 -20.04 -17.67 5.11
CA THR A 335 -18.70 -17.93 4.54
C THR A 335 -18.62 -17.96 3.02
N ALA A 336 -19.76 -17.99 2.32
CA ALA A 336 -19.79 -18.00 0.86
C ALA A 336 -19.80 -16.57 0.27
N TRP A 337 -19.41 -16.49 -1.01
CA TRP A 337 -19.28 -15.27 -1.79
C TRP A 337 -19.97 -15.42 -3.16
N GLU A 338 -20.57 -14.34 -3.65
CA GLU A 338 -21.17 -14.25 -4.98
C GLU A 338 -20.10 -13.85 -6.00
N ALA A 339 -19.90 -14.65 -7.05
CA ALA A 339 -19.03 -14.25 -8.16
C ALA A 339 -19.75 -13.23 -9.05
N LEU A 340 -19.09 -12.10 -9.33
CA LEU A 340 -19.59 -11.05 -10.21
C LEU A 340 -19.02 -11.11 -11.63
N GLY A 341 -18.23 -12.15 -11.93
CA GLY A 341 -17.54 -12.35 -13.20
C GLY A 341 -16.45 -11.29 -13.46
N GLY A 342 -15.99 -11.25 -14.71
CA GLY A 342 -14.84 -10.44 -15.13
C GLY A 342 -13.51 -11.02 -14.66
N ILE A 343 -12.40 -10.59 -15.30
CA ILE A 343 -11.04 -10.95 -14.91
C ILE A 343 -10.28 -9.63 -14.73
N PHE A 344 -9.72 -9.44 -13.55
CA PHE A 344 -9.14 -8.19 -13.10
C PHE A 344 -7.69 -8.36 -12.70
N ASP A 345 -6.89 -7.35 -13.00
CA ASP A 345 -5.51 -7.27 -12.57
C ASP A 345 -5.42 -6.49 -11.25
N LEU A 346 -4.42 -6.84 -10.44
CA LEU A 346 -3.90 -5.92 -9.45
C LEU A 346 -3.13 -4.83 -10.21
N ALA A 347 -3.40 -3.56 -9.92
CA ALA A 347 -2.82 -2.46 -10.69
C ALA A 347 -1.27 -2.48 -10.62
N PRO A 348 -0.54 -2.31 -11.75
CA PRO A 348 0.94 -2.41 -11.78
C PRO A 348 1.70 -1.35 -10.97
N VAL A 349 1.10 -0.19 -10.71
CA VAL A 349 1.67 1.00 -10.06
C VAL A 349 0.68 1.58 -9.06
N GLY A 350 0.85 1.18 -7.82
CA GLY A 350 0.30 1.83 -6.64
C GLY A 350 1.16 1.62 -5.40
N ASP A 351 2.18 0.79 -5.51
CA ASP A 351 3.04 0.39 -4.41
C ASP A 351 4.46 0.66 -4.87
N SER A 352 5.07 1.75 -4.39
CA SER A 352 6.46 1.62 -3.98
C SER A 352 6.43 0.86 -2.67
N ARG A 353 7.44 0.04 -2.43
CA ARG A 353 7.57 -0.63 -1.16
C ARG A 353 9.02 -0.69 -0.79
N ASN A 354 9.30 -0.36 0.46
CA ASN A 354 10.61 -0.44 1.07
C ASN A 354 10.46 -1.18 2.40
N LEU A 355 11.35 -2.13 2.67
CA LEU A 355 11.34 -2.99 3.85
C LEU A 355 12.11 -2.40 5.02
N SER A 356 12.77 -1.26 4.83
CA SER A 356 13.60 -0.60 5.83
C SER A 356 14.70 -1.53 6.37
N LEU A 357 15.36 -2.29 5.49
CA LEU A 357 16.49 -3.14 5.87
C LEU A 357 17.63 -2.25 6.34
N SER A 358 18.02 -2.40 7.61
CA SER A 358 19.17 -1.67 8.15
C SER A 358 20.47 -2.40 7.83
N GLU A 359 21.11 -1.99 6.74
CA GLU A 359 22.37 -2.59 6.30
C GLU A 359 23.54 -2.23 7.22
N GLN A 360 24.32 -3.25 7.59
CA GLN A 360 25.58 -3.07 8.28
C GLN A 360 26.69 -2.80 7.27
N PHE A 361 27.56 -1.83 7.55
CA PHE A 361 28.82 -1.72 6.82
C PHE A 361 29.70 -2.94 7.08
N GLN A 362 30.39 -3.42 6.04
CA GLN A 362 31.34 -4.52 6.18
C GLN A 362 32.50 -4.14 7.09
N VAL A 363 32.84 -5.04 8.02
CA VAL A 363 33.93 -4.81 8.99
C VAL A 363 35.30 -5.00 8.34
N GLU A 364 35.41 -5.95 7.42
CA GLU A 364 36.66 -6.27 6.71
C GLU A 364 36.46 -6.17 5.19
N SER A 365 37.55 -6.08 4.44
CA SER A 365 37.51 -5.78 3.00
C SER A 365 36.81 -6.83 2.14
N GLU A 366 36.78 -8.10 2.57
CA GLU A 366 36.15 -9.22 1.83
C GLU A 366 34.84 -9.68 2.47
N TRP A 367 34.28 -8.92 3.41
CA TRP A 367 33.14 -9.34 4.24
C TRP A 367 31.78 -8.79 3.80
N CYS A 368 31.65 -8.27 2.58
CA CYS A 368 30.35 -7.81 2.04
C CYS A 368 29.25 -8.87 2.21
N TRP A 369 29.56 -10.13 1.88
CA TRP A 369 28.65 -11.27 2.00
C TRP A 369 28.20 -11.52 3.45
N SER A 370 29.09 -11.30 4.42
CA SER A 370 28.80 -11.53 5.84
C SER A 370 27.98 -10.38 6.42
N ALA A 371 28.31 -9.15 6.03
CA ALA A 371 27.57 -7.95 6.40
C ALA A 371 26.11 -8.05 5.96
N THR A 372 25.86 -8.25 4.67
CA THR A 372 24.51 -8.34 4.11
C THR A 372 23.73 -9.53 4.63
N THR A 373 24.36 -10.69 4.81
CA THR A 373 23.69 -11.84 5.44
C THR A 373 23.27 -11.52 6.88
N CYS A 374 24.13 -10.87 7.67
CA CYS A 374 23.79 -10.48 9.05
C CYS A 374 22.70 -9.40 9.10
N SER A 375 22.71 -8.45 8.15
CA SER A 375 21.65 -7.43 8.01
C SER A 375 20.30 -8.09 7.74
N ILE A 376 20.22 -8.96 6.75
CA ILE A 376 18.99 -9.71 6.40
C ILE A 376 18.55 -10.60 7.57
N THR A 377 19.47 -11.29 8.22
CA THR A 377 19.14 -12.14 9.38
C THR A 377 18.53 -11.31 10.51
N LYS A 378 19.04 -10.10 10.77
CA LYS A 378 18.48 -9.20 11.79
C LYS A 378 17.17 -8.55 11.38
N TYR A 379 16.92 -8.42 10.09
CA TYR A 379 15.63 -7.98 9.59
C TYR A 379 14.53 -9.00 9.96
N TYR A 380 14.79 -10.31 9.79
CA TYR A 380 13.85 -11.36 10.16
C TYR A 380 13.82 -11.68 11.66
N ASP A 381 14.99 -11.66 12.32
CA ASP A 381 15.13 -11.89 13.75
C ASP A 381 16.00 -10.78 14.37
N PRO A 382 15.38 -9.68 14.84
CA PRO A 382 16.11 -8.59 15.49
C PRO A 382 16.93 -9.01 16.72
N ALA A 383 16.63 -10.17 17.33
CA ALA A 383 17.36 -10.72 18.47
C ALA A 383 18.50 -11.66 18.06
N SER A 384 18.71 -11.88 16.76
CA SER A 384 19.71 -12.81 16.24
C SER A 384 21.11 -12.52 16.79
N PRO A 385 21.81 -13.54 17.31
CA PRO A 385 23.15 -13.38 17.86
C PRO A 385 24.23 -13.30 16.77
N TRP A 386 23.87 -13.50 15.50
CA TRP A 386 24.83 -13.50 14.40
C TRP A 386 25.47 -12.12 14.24
N THR A 387 26.80 -12.13 14.30
CA THR A 387 27.67 -11.03 13.92
C THR A 387 28.51 -11.44 12.72
N GLN A 388 29.02 -10.46 11.96
CA GLN A 388 29.81 -10.74 10.76
C GLN A 388 30.98 -11.69 11.04
N CYS A 389 31.70 -11.49 12.15
CA CYS A 389 32.83 -12.34 12.51
C CYS A 389 32.44 -13.75 12.94
N THR A 390 31.29 -13.90 13.63
CA THR A 390 30.80 -15.24 14.05
C THR A 390 30.33 -16.05 12.85
N LEU A 391 29.72 -15.38 11.86
CA LEU A 391 29.33 -16.01 10.60
C LEU A 391 30.55 -16.43 9.79
N VAL A 392 31.59 -15.59 9.73
CA VAL A 392 32.88 -15.93 9.09
C VAL A 392 33.54 -17.12 9.78
N ASN A 393 33.59 -17.12 11.12
CA ASN A 393 34.06 -18.27 11.90
C ASN A 393 33.32 -19.55 11.49
N LYS A 394 31.99 -19.49 11.38
CA LYS A 394 31.19 -20.65 11.00
C LYS A 394 31.44 -21.09 9.56
N ALA A 395 31.52 -20.15 8.61
CA ALA A 395 31.72 -20.41 7.19
C ALA A 395 33.06 -21.11 6.93
N TYR A 396 34.16 -20.58 7.49
CA TYR A 396 35.51 -21.11 7.29
C TYR A 396 35.95 -22.16 8.31
N ASN A 397 35.07 -22.57 9.23
CA ASN A 397 35.39 -23.43 10.37
C ASN A 397 36.58 -22.90 11.20
N GLN A 398 36.55 -21.59 11.47
CA GLN A 398 37.52 -20.86 12.29
C GLN A 398 36.93 -20.54 13.67
N THR A 399 37.80 -20.19 14.62
CA THR A 399 37.38 -19.73 15.96
C THR A 399 37.93 -18.35 16.32
N THR A 400 38.80 -17.78 15.48
CA THR A 400 39.59 -16.58 15.81
C THR A 400 39.20 -15.33 15.01
N CYS A 401 38.25 -15.41 14.08
CA CYS A 401 37.90 -14.28 13.21
C CYS A 401 37.24 -13.11 13.95
N CYS A 402 36.64 -13.36 15.12
CA CYS A 402 36.17 -12.28 15.99
C CYS A 402 37.28 -11.58 16.77
N ALA A 403 38.44 -12.22 16.94
CA ALA A 403 39.61 -11.60 17.56
C ALA A 403 40.52 -10.91 16.53
N ASN A 404 40.61 -11.46 15.32
CA ASN A 404 41.38 -10.90 14.22
C ASN A 404 40.73 -11.21 12.85
N GLY A 405 39.75 -10.38 12.47
CA GLY A 405 39.03 -10.49 11.20
C GLY A 405 39.93 -10.30 9.98
N SER A 406 40.84 -9.33 10.05
CA SER A 406 41.80 -9.00 8.98
C SER A 406 42.80 -10.10 8.61
N SER A 407 42.91 -11.18 9.39
CA SER A 407 43.82 -12.28 9.08
C SER A 407 43.48 -12.94 7.74
N SER A 408 44.49 -13.45 7.04
CA SER A 408 44.29 -14.11 5.74
C SER A 408 43.41 -15.36 5.80
N ALA A 409 43.23 -15.97 6.99
CA ALA A 409 42.32 -17.09 7.20
C ALA A 409 40.84 -16.68 7.35
N CYS A 410 40.58 -15.39 7.57
CA CYS A 410 39.25 -14.86 7.90
C CYS A 410 38.76 -13.83 6.87
N ASN A 411 39.62 -12.90 6.43
CA ASN A 411 39.28 -11.88 5.45
C ASN A 411 39.37 -12.45 4.03
N GLN A 412 38.38 -13.26 3.66
CA GLN A 412 38.29 -13.95 2.38
C GLN A 412 36.86 -13.85 1.80
N PRO A 413 36.72 -13.82 0.46
CA PRO A 413 35.42 -13.80 -0.21
C PRO A 413 34.71 -15.15 -0.08
N TRP A 414 33.39 -15.14 0.06
CA TRP A 414 32.59 -16.36 0.22
C TRP A 414 31.25 -16.26 -0.54
N TYR A 415 30.52 -17.38 -0.58
CA TYR A 415 29.26 -17.53 -1.30
C TYR A 415 28.06 -17.07 -0.45
N PRO A 416 27.25 -16.10 -0.92
CA PRO A 416 26.10 -15.59 -0.17
C PRO A 416 24.99 -16.61 0.11
N ASP A 417 24.74 -17.55 -0.82
CA ASP A 417 23.77 -18.65 -0.62
C ASP A 417 24.13 -19.51 0.59
N GLN A 418 25.41 -19.89 0.71
CA GLN A 418 25.88 -20.69 1.85
C GLN A 418 25.78 -19.91 3.16
N ALA A 419 26.05 -18.60 3.12
CA ALA A 419 25.93 -17.73 4.29
C ALA A 419 24.48 -17.61 4.77
N LEU A 420 23.55 -17.34 3.85
CA LEU A 420 22.10 -17.31 4.14
C LEU A 420 21.58 -18.69 4.58
N THR A 421 22.17 -19.78 4.08
CA THR A 421 21.85 -21.14 4.55
C THR A 421 22.30 -21.36 6.00
N ILE A 422 23.47 -20.85 6.39
CA ILE A 422 23.98 -20.95 7.77
C ILE A 422 23.05 -20.22 8.74
N THR A 423 22.52 -19.06 8.36
CA THR A 423 21.62 -18.30 9.21
C THR A 423 20.16 -18.73 9.11
N GLY A 424 19.82 -19.59 8.14
CA GLY A 424 18.49 -20.18 7.99
C GLY A 424 17.52 -19.36 7.13
N HIS A 425 18.02 -18.39 6.36
CA HIS A 425 17.20 -17.43 5.60
C HIS A 425 17.33 -17.57 4.08
N LEU A 426 17.99 -18.60 3.56
CA LEU A 426 18.02 -18.86 2.11
C LEU A 426 16.74 -19.61 1.69
N SER A 427 15.90 -18.98 0.88
CA SER A 427 14.77 -19.65 0.23
C SER A 427 15.23 -20.38 -1.04
N SER A 428 15.85 -19.66 -1.98
CA SER A 428 16.35 -20.25 -3.22
C SER A 428 17.42 -19.38 -3.89
N THR A 429 18.17 -19.97 -4.83
CA THR A 429 19.13 -19.26 -5.68
C THR A 429 18.69 -19.39 -7.14
N THR A 430 18.63 -18.27 -7.85
CA THR A 430 17.97 -18.23 -9.17
C THR A 430 18.92 -18.26 -10.36
N GLY A 431 20.23 -18.10 -10.12
CA GLY A 431 21.25 -18.16 -11.16
C GLY A 431 21.22 -16.98 -12.15
N ARG A 432 20.49 -15.90 -11.83
CA ARG A 432 20.24 -14.79 -12.74
C ARG A 432 19.97 -13.47 -11.99
N ALA A 433 20.02 -12.37 -12.75
CA ALA A 433 19.39 -11.12 -12.36
C ALA A 433 17.87 -11.29 -12.34
N GLU A 434 17.21 -10.82 -11.28
CA GLU A 434 15.76 -10.90 -11.20
C GLU A 434 15.07 -9.91 -12.14
N SER A 435 13.87 -10.29 -12.59
CA SER A 435 12.97 -9.34 -13.24
C SER A 435 12.38 -8.38 -12.22
N LEU A 436 11.98 -7.18 -12.64
CA LEU A 436 11.32 -6.22 -11.76
C LEU A 436 10.07 -6.80 -11.10
N ALA A 437 9.28 -7.59 -11.84
CA ALA A 437 8.10 -8.26 -11.30
C ALA A 437 8.44 -9.24 -10.17
N GLU A 438 9.59 -9.93 -10.27
CA GLU A 438 10.06 -10.82 -9.21
C GLU A 438 10.56 -10.02 -8.01
N VAL A 439 11.31 -8.93 -8.24
CA VAL A 439 11.74 -8.03 -7.17
C VAL A 439 10.51 -7.53 -6.40
N MET A 440 9.50 -7.03 -7.12
CA MET A 440 8.25 -6.61 -6.53
C MET A 440 7.57 -7.73 -5.75
N ARG A 441 7.57 -8.96 -6.25
CA ARG A 441 6.95 -10.11 -5.58
C ARG A 441 7.61 -10.40 -4.23
N GLU A 442 8.93 -10.46 -4.19
CA GLU A 442 9.68 -10.76 -2.96
C GLU A 442 9.59 -9.61 -1.96
N ILE A 443 9.79 -8.37 -2.40
CA ILE A 443 9.61 -7.20 -1.53
C ILE A 443 8.17 -7.13 -1.01
N ASN A 444 7.17 -7.46 -1.84
CA ASN A 444 5.78 -7.51 -1.38
C ASN A 444 5.47 -8.65 -0.40
N ALA A 445 6.32 -9.66 -0.34
CA ALA A 445 6.28 -10.72 0.67
C ALA A 445 7.08 -10.39 1.93
N SER A 446 7.59 -9.16 2.07
CA SER A 446 8.54 -8.79 3.14
C SER A 446 9.86 -9.57 3.05
N HIS A 447 10.32 -9.89 1.84
CA HIS A 447 11.57 -10.61 1.64
C HIS A 447 12.63 -9.75 0.93
N PRO A 448 13.67 -9.25 1.65
CA PRO A 448 14.80 -8.63 1.01
C PRO A 448 15.54 -9.63 0.10
N ILE A 449 16.12 -9.14 -0.99
CA ILE A 449 16.81 -10.00 -1.95
C ILE A 449 18.30 -9.72 -1.85
N SER A 450 19.09 -10.72 -1.46
CA SER A 450 20.54 -10.59 -1.57
C SER A 450 20.95 -10.81 -3.03
N ILE A 451 21.87 -10.00 -3.56
CA ILE A 451 22.31 -10.09 -4.95
C ILE A 451 23.82 -10.13 -5.05
N ALA A 452 24.37 -10.87 -6.01
CA ALA A 452 25.78 -10.79 -6.36
C ALA A 452 25.94 -9.85 -7.55
N ILE A 453 26.81 -8.85 -7.42
CA ILE A 453 27.26 -8.02 -8.54
C ILE A 453 28.76 -8.20 -8.76
N TYR A 454 29.21 -8.11 -10.00
CA TYR A 454 30.62 -8.29 -10.38
C TYR A 454 31.11 -7.03 -11.08
N TRP A 455 32.01 -6.30 -10.43
CA TRP A 455 32.55 -5.04 -10.94
C TRP A 455 33.28 -5.24 -12.27
N TYR A 456 33.20 -4.26 -13.17
CA TYR A 456 34.00 -4.29 -14.40
C TYR A 456 35.51 -4.26 -14.13
N GLY A 457 35.92 -3.66 -13.00
CA GLY A 457 37.30 -3.67 -12.51
C GLY A 457 37.75 -5.00 -11.90
N GLY A 458 36.86 -5.99 -11.78
CA GLY A 458 37.09 -7.27 -11.13
C GLY A 458 36.67 -7.27 -9.65
N GLY A 459 36.46 -8.49 -9.12
CA GLY A 459 35.92 -8.70 -7.77
C GLY A 459 34.39 -8.87 -7.75
N GLY A 460 33.91 -9.58 -6.74
CA GLY A 460 32.49 -9.74 -6.46
C GLY A 460 32.06 -8.88 -5.28
N HIS A 461 30.80 -8.47 -5.29
CA HIS A 461 30.19 -7.71 -4.21
C HIS A 461 28.78 -8.21 -3.96
N ASN A 462 28.32 -8.07 -2.71
CA ASN A 462 27.04 -8.61 -2.28
C ASN A 462 26.21 -7.57 -1.56
N PRO A 463 25.47 -6.70 -2.28
CA PRO A 463 24.44 -5.85 -1.69
C PRO A 463 23.10 -6.58 -1.59
N ALA A 464 22.10 -5.93 -0.98
CA ALA A 464 20.72 -6.37 -0.94
C ALA A 464 19.77 -5.36 -1.59
N ILE A 465 18.66 -5.87 -2.15
CA ILE A 465 17.51 -5.07 -2.56
C ILE A 465 16.49 -5.14 -1.43
N ASP A 466 16.09 -3.99 -0.90
CA ASP A 466 15.06 -3.91 0.15
C ASP A 466 13.86 -3.08 -0.26
N GLY A 467 13.84 -2.55 -1.47
CA GLY A 467 12.72 -1.79 -1.96
C GLY A 467 12.66 -1.71 -3.47
N TYR A 468 11.49 -1.31 -3.94
CA TYR A 468 11.27 -0.94 -5.31
C TYR A 468 10.34 0.27 -5.36
N ASP A 469 10.51 1.04 -6.42
CA ASP A 469 9.61 2.12 -6.77
C ASP A 469 9.34 2.05 -8.28
N VAL A 470 8.16 1.50 -8.62
CA VAL A 470 7.68 1.42 -10.01
C VAL A 470 6.80 2.61 -10.40
N THR A 471 6.85 3.67 -9.61
CA THR A 471 6.02 4.84 -9.82
C THR A 471 6.38 5.64 -11.06
N SER A 472 7.57 5.41 -11.62
CA SER A 472 7.94 5.80 -12.97
C SER A 472 8.08 4.54 -13.84
N PRO A 473 7.06 4.12 -14.62
CA PRO A 473 7.15 2.93 -15.47
C PRO A 473 8.28 3.01 -16.51
N SER A 474 8.67 4.22 -16.88
CA SER A 474 9.79 4.47 -17.80
C SER A 474 11.15 4.35 -17.13
N TYR A 475 11.21 4.52 -15.80
CA TYR A 475 12.43 4.49 -14.99
C TYR A 475 12.12 3.88 -13.62
N PRO A 476 11.72 2.60 -13.55
CA PRO A 476 11.47 1.95 -12.27
C PRO A 476 12.78 1.92 -11.50
N THR A 477 12.73 2.15 -10.19
CA THR A 477 13.91 2.08 -9.33
C THR A 477 13.82 0.93 -8.34
N ILE A 478 14.98 0.54 -7.83
CA ILE A 478 15.15 -0.38 -6.72
C ILE A 478 16.01 0.29 -5.65
N ASP A 479 15.70 0.02 -4.39
CA ASP A 479 16.52 0.47 -3.27
C ASP A 479 17.58 -0.58 -2.97
N ILE A 480 18.84 -0.15 -3.04
CA ILE A 480 20.03 -0.96 -2.82
C ILE A 480 20.62 -0.61 -1.47
N GLN A 481 20.70 -1.63 -0.62
CA GLN A 481 21.42 -1.64 0.63
C GLN A 481 22.82 -2.23 0.41
N ASP A 482 23.84 -1.37 0.49
CA ASP A 482 25.21 -1.73 0.15
C ASP A 482 26.14 -1.71 1.38
N PRO A 483 26.86 -2.79 1.69
CA PRO A 483 27.73 -2.85 2.87
C PRO A 483 29.04 -2.03 2.74
N ILE A 484 29.33 -1.43 1.59
CA ILE A 484 30.43 -0.48 1.37
C ILE A 484 29.88 0.94 1.27
N TYR A 485 28.87 1.15 0.44
CA TYR A 485 28.41 2.48 0.03
C TYR A 485 27.16 2.97 0.77
N GLY A 486 26.50 2.10 1.53
CA GLY A 486 25.24 2.39 2.20
C GLY A 486 24.04 2.40 1.25
N HIS A 487 22.90 2.87 1.77
CA HIS A 487 21.65 2.94 1.01
C HIS A 487 21.76 3.83 -0.24
N SER A 488 21.21 3.35 -1.35
CA SER A 488 21.01 4.16 -2.55
C SER A 488 19.85 3.66 -3.40
N THR A 489 19.11 4.57 -4.02
CA THR A 489 18.07 4.23 -5.00
C THR A 489 18.68 4.19 -6.41
N GLN A 490 18.45 3.11 -7.14
CA GLN A 490 19.04 2.85 -8.45
C GLN A 490 17.97 2.62 -9.50
N ASP A 491 18.14 3.19 -10.70
CA ASP A 491 17.29 2.86 -11.85
C ASP A 491 17.46 1.38 -12.22
N PHE A 492 16.38 0.61 -12.11
CA PHE A 492 16.35 -0.83 -12.37
C PHE A 492 16.76 -1.17 -13.81
N GLY A 493 16.44 -0.32 -14.79
CA GLY A 493 16.77 -0.52 -16.19
C GLY A 493 18.26 -0.34 -16.50
N THR A 494 19.00 0.40 -15.66
CA THR A 494 20.45 0.64 -15.86
C THR A 494 21.34 -0.02 -14.81
N PHE A 495 20.78 -0.37 -13.66
CA PHE A 495 21.50 -1.08 -12.62
C PHE A 495 21.90 -2.50 -13.06
N PRO A 496 23.09 -3.01 -12.68
CA PRO A 496 24.19 -2.32 -12.00
C PRO A 496 25.24 -1.75 -12.98
N HIS A 497 24.92 -1.63 -14.27
CA HIS A 497 25.87 -1.15 -15.28
C HIS A 497 26.30 0.31 -15.04
N SER A 498 25.44 1.12 -14.42
CA SER A 498 25.71 2.50 -14.02
C SER A 498 26.21 2.66 -12.58
N TYR A 499 26.21 1.58 -11.79
CA TYR A 499 26.48 1.63 -10.35
C TYR A 499 27.98 1.66 -10.06
N ASN A 500 28.48 2.72 -9.40
CA ASN A 500 29.86 2.84 -8.88
C ASN A 500 30.97 2.42 -9.86
N GLY A 501 30.92 2.90 -11.11
CA GLY A 501 31.90 2.54 -12.15
C GLY A 501 31.51 1.31 -12.99
N GLY A 502 30.39 0.68 -12.65
CA GLY A 502 29.68 -0.33 -13.42
C GLY A 502 30.02 -1.76 -13.02
N ALA A 503 28.99 -2.60 -13.02
CA ALA A 503 29.07 -4.02 -12.73
C ALA A 503 28.10 -4.83 -13.60
N ASN A 504 28.26 -6.14 -13.57
CA ASN A 504 27.26 -7.10 -14.05
C ASN A 504 26.46 -7.67 -12.87
N TRP A 505 25.14 -7.79 -13.04
CA TRP A 505 24.31 -8.53 -12.09
C TRP A 505 24.50 -10.03 -12.31
N GLY A 506 24.98 -10.72 -11.28
CA GLY A 506 25.15 -12.16 -11.24
C GLY A 506 23.91 -12.88 -10.73
N ASN A 507 24.08 -13.61 -9.63
CA ASN A 507 23.00 -14.37 -9.00
C ASN A 507 22.15 -13.50 -8.09
N SER A 508 20.89 -13.91 -7.92
CA SER A 508 20.02 -13.43 -6.86
C SER A 508 19.71 -14.57 -5.88
N TYR A 509 19.64 -14.22 -4.61
CA TYR A 509 19.40 -15.15 -3.50
C TYR A 509 18.13 -14.69 -2.78
N LEU A 510 17.04 -15.43 -3.01
CA LEU A 510 15.73 -15.13 -2.43
C LEU A 510 15.72 -15.59 -0.97
N THR A 511 15.07 -14.82 -0.11
CA THR A 511 15.09 -15.05 1.34
C THR A 511 13.71 -15.40 1.89
N HIS A 512 13.64 -15.84 3.16
CA HIS A 512 12.40 -16.13 3.88
C HIS A 512 12.60 -16.10 5.40
#